data_AF-A0AAN4NLV7-F1
#
_entry.id   AF-A0AAN4NLV7-F1
#
_cell.length_a   1.000
_cell.length_b   1.000
_cell.length_c   1.000
_cell.angle_alpha   90.00
_cell.angle_beta   90.00
_cell.angle_gamma   90.00
#
_symmetry.space_group_name_H-M   'P 1'
#
loop_
_entity.id
_entity.type
_entity.pdbx_description
1 polymer ?
#
loop_
_entity_poly.entity_id
_entity_poly.type
_entity_poly.pdbx_seq_one_letter_code
_entity_poly.pdbx_strand_id
1 'polypeptide(L)'
;MEQILPWQNMTAVIEPFYPKAGNGRRPYPLETMLRIHCMQHWYNLSDGAMEDALYEIASMRLFARLSLDSALPDRTTIMNFRHLLEQHQLARQLFTFLCQPLIQFMFQRQIDNIVIGPCHSRFLSTCFQAWG
;
A
#
# COMPACT_ATOMS: atom_id res chain seq x y z
N MET A 1 -8.53 -8.41 3.70
CA MET A 1 -7.59 -7.86 2.69
C MET A 1 -6.51 -8.86 2.28
N GLU A 2 -6.02 -9.72 3.19
CA GLU A 2 -4.95 -10.68 2.86
C GLU A 2 -5.31 -11.74 1.81
N GLN A 3 -6.59 -12.10 1.66
CA GLN A 3 -7.08 -13.02 0.62
C GLN A 3 -7.37 -12.35 -0.73
N ILE A 4 -7.49 -11.02 -0.76
CA ILE A 4 -7.94 -10.29 -1.96
C ILE A 4 -6.73 -9.81 -2.78
N LEU A 5 -5.61 -9.54 -2.11
CA LEU A 5 -4.39 -9.04 -2.75
C LEU A 5 -3.29 -10.11 -2.76
N PRO A 6 -2.68 -10.40 -3.92
CA PRO A 6 -1.58 -11.34 -4.02
C PRO A 6 -0.26 -10.70 -3.54
N TRP A 7 -0.12 -10.53 -2.22
CA TRP A 7 1.04 -9.89 -1.59
C TRP A 7 2.38 -10.52 -1.97
N GLN A 8 2.43 -11.85 -2.07
CA GLN A 8 3.64 -12.58 -2.46
C GLN A 8 4.09 -12.23 -3.88
N ASN A 9 3.16 -12.13 -4.83
CA ASN A 9 3.48 -11.78 -6.21
C ASN A 9 3.99 -10.34 -6.30
N MET A 10 3.37 -9.42 -5.56
CA MET A 10 3.79 -8.02 -5.52
C MET A 10 5.16 -7.83 -4.88
N THR A 11 5.41 -8.51 -3.76
CA THR A 11 6.70 -8.44 -3.06
C THR A 11 7.81 -9.05 -3.91
N ALA A 12 7.58 -10.17 -4.61
CA ALA A 12 8.56 -10.78 -5.51
C ALA A 12 9.03 -9.86 -6.65
N VAL A 13 8.16 -8.97 -7.14
CA VAL A 13 8.54 -7.99 -8.18
C VAL A 13 9.41 -6.87 -7.64
N ILE A 14 9.20 -6.47 -6.37
CA ILE A 14 9.93 -5.36 -5.73
C ILE A 14 11.22 -5.83 -5.07
N GLU A 15 11.27 -7.09 -4.61
CA GLU A 15 12.39 -7.70 -3.89
C GLU A 15 13.76 -7.48 -4.56
N PRO A 16 13.92 -7.57 -5.90
CA PRO A 16 15.22 -7.36 -6.55
C PRO A 16 15.76 -5.92 -6.41
N PHE A 17 14.87 -4.95 -6.24
CA PHE A 17 15.20 -3.52 -6.17
C PHE A 17 15.28 -3.01 -4.74
N TYR A 18 14.78 -3.78 -3.78
CA TYR A 18 14.73 -3.36 -2.38
C TYR A 18 16.12 -3.42 -1.73
N PRO A 19 16.57 -2.36 -1.02
CA PRO A 19 17.86 -2.36 -0.38
C PRO A 19 17.95 -3.50 0.65
N LYS A 20 18.95 -4.37 0.49
CA LYS A 20 19.25 -5.42 1.46
C LYS A 20 19.91 -4.81 2.69
N ALA A 21 19.70 -5.45 3.85
CA ALA A 21 20.33 -5.02 5.10
C ALA A 21 21.87 -4.99 4.94
N GLY A 22 22.43 -3.79 4.87
CA GLY A 22 23.88 -3.53 4.91
C GLY A 22 24.30 -2.94 6.27
N ASN A 23 25.47 -2.30 6.33
CA ASN A 23 26.04 -1.69 7.55
C ASN A 23 25.33 -0.41 8.05
N GLY A 24 24.15 -0.07 7.51
CA GLY A 24 23.40 1.14 7.85
C GLY A 24 22.16 0.88 8.72
N ARG A 25 21.26 1.87 8.80
CA ARG A 25 19.92 1.68 9.41
C ARG A 25 19.23 0.52 8.70
N ARG A 26 18.81 -0.50 9.47
CA ARG A 26 18.15 -1.67 8.92
C ARG A 26 16.88 -1.22 8.18
N PRO A 27 16.75 -1.56 6.89
CA PRO A 27 15.53 -1.23 6.16
C PRO A 27 14.35 -1.99 6.78
N TYR A 28 13.18 -1.35 6.78
CA TYR A 28 11.94 -2.00 7.23
C TYR A 28 11.62 -3.22 6.36
N PRO A 29 10.82 -4.18 6.85
CA PRO A 29 10.36 -5.26 6.02
C PRO A 29 9.64 -4.74 4.77
N LEU A 30 9.96 -5.30 3.60
CA LEU A 30 9.35 -4.90 2.32
C LEU A 30 7.81 -4.99 2.38
N GLU A 31 7.28 -6.05 3.00
CA GLU A 31 5.84 -6.26 3.15
C GLU A 31 5.18 -5.11 3.94
N THR A 32 5.84 -4.63 4.99
CA THR A 32 5.36 -3.50 5.81
C THR A 32 5.30 -2.22 4.98
N MET A 33 6.37 -1.90 4.25
CA MET A 33 6.41 -0.68 3.42
C MET A 33 5.38 -0.75 2.28
N LEU A 34 5.19 -1.93 1.67
CA LEU A 34 4.18 -2.13 0.65
C LEU A 34 2.75 -1.91 1.19
N ARG A 35 2.45 -2.45 2.39
CA ARG A 35 1.15 -2.25 3.05
C ARG A 35 0.89 -0.79 3.37
N ILE A 36 1.90 -0.06 3.85
CA ILE A 36 1.82 1.38 4.09
C ILE A 36 1.52 2.13 2.78
N HIS A 37 2.22 1.79 1.70
CA HIS A 37 1.98 2.41 0.40
C HIS A 37 0.56 2.14 -0.13
N CYS A 38 0.03 0.91 0.06
CA CYS A 38 -1.36 0.61 -0.27
C CYS A 38 -2.34 1.46 0.56
N MET A 39 -2.10 1.65 1.86
CA MET A 39 -2.93 2.52 2.70
C MET A 39 -2.87 3.98 2.26
N GLN A 40 -1.69 4.50 1.89
CA GLN A 40 -1.56 5.84 1.31
C GLN A 40 -2.47 6.02 0.11
N HIS A 41 -2.51 5.01 -0.77
CA HIS A 41 -3.36 5.07 -1.94
C HIS A 41 -4.85 4.94 -1.60
N TRP A 42 -5.26 3.96 -0.78
CA TRP A 42 -6.67 3.73 -0.39
C TRP A 42 -7.31 4.92 0.30
N TYR A 43 -6.57 5.57 1.20
CA TYR A 43 -7.06 6.71 1.96
C TYR A 43 -6.65 8.05 1.35
N ASN A 44 -5.96 8.04 0.20
CA ASN A 44 -5.42 9.23 -0.47
C ASN A 44 -4.61 10.13 0.49
N LEU A 45 -3.72 9.51 1.28
CA LEU A 45 -2.89 10.16 2.28
C LEU A 45 -1.54 10.57 1.70
N SER A 46 -1.07 11.76 2.07
CA SER A 46 0.30 12.20 1.79
C SER A 46 1.31 11.44 2.67
N ASP A 47 2.60 11.53 2.34
CA ASP A 47 3.67 10.88 3.11
C ASP A 47 3.68 11.32 4.59
N GLY A 48 3.41 12.59 4.87
CA GLY A 48 3.30 13.10 6.25
C GLY A 48 2.01 12.67 6.93
N ALA A 49 0.87 12.73 6.23
CA ALA A 49 -0.40 12.28 6.79
C ALA A 49 -0.41 10.78 7.11
N MET A 50 0.35 9.98 6.36
CA MET A 50 0.52 8.55 6.63
C MET A 50 1.39 8.30 7.86
N GLU A 51 2.46 9.07 8.05
CA GLU A 51 3.26 9.03 9.28
C GLU A 51 2.37 9.35 10.48
N ASP A 52 1.65 10.48 10.45
CA ASP A 52 0.73 10.89 11.50
C ASP A 52 -0.33 9.81 11.77
N ALA A 53 -0.89 9.21 10.71
CA ALA A 53 -1.89 8.16 10.85
C ALA A 53 -1.31 6.87 11.47
N LEU A 54 -0.04 6.53 11.19
CA LEU A 54 0.65 5.44 11.88
C LEU A 54 0.87 5.79 13.36
N TYR A 55 1.16 7.04 13.70
CA TYR A 55 1.29 7.47 15.10
C TYR A 55 -0.05 7.51 15.85
N GLU A 56 -1.15 7.89 15.22
CA GLU A 56 -2.43 8.07 15.91
C GLU A 56 -3.31 6.80 15.90
N ILE A 57 -3.26 6.00 14.83
CA ILE A 57 -4.24 4.95 14.57
C ILE A 57 -3.60 3.56 14.74
N ALA A 58 -3.85 2.92 15.88
CA ALA A 58 -3.30 1.59 16.18
C ALA A 58 -3.70 0.50 15.16
N SER A 59 -4.89 0.58 14.57
CA SER A 59 -5.33 -0.39 13.55
C SER A 59 -4.51 -0.29 12.26
N MET A 60 -4.02 0.90 11.89
CA MET A 60 -3.13 1.06 10.73
C MET A 60 -1.75 0.47 11.00
N ARG A 61 -1.23 0.58 12.23
CA ARG A 61 0.01 -0.08 12.63
C ARG A 61 -0.09 -1.59 12.54
N LEU A 62 -1.18 -2.15 13.08
CA LEU A 62 -1.47 -3.58 13.01
C LEU A 62 -1.59 -4.06 11.56
N PHE A 63 -2.25 -3.28 10.70
CA PHE A 63 -2.35 -3.59 9.28
C PHE A 63 -0.98 -3.62 8.58
N ALA A 64 -0.09 -2.69 8.92
CA ALA A 64 1.29 -2.63 8.44
C ALA A 64 2.22 -3.68 9.05
N ARG A 65 1.72 -4.52 9.98
CA ARG A 65 2.51 -5.49 10.76
C ARG A 65 3.65 -4.83 11.56
N LEU A 66 3.44 -3.58 11.98
CA LEU A 66 4.35 -2.89 12.90
C LEU A 66 3.97 -3.29 14.33
N SER A 67 4.94 -3.80 15.08
CA SER A 67 4.78 -4.05 16.52
C SER A 67 4.67 -2.73 17.27
N LEU A 68 3.93 -2.72 18.38
CA LEU A 68 3.82 -1.54 19.25
C LEU A 68 5.18 -1.07 19.79
N ASP A 69 6.14 -1.98 19.91
CA ASP A 69 7.49 -1.72 20.43
C ASP A 69 8.51 -1.37 19.33
N SER A 70 8.10 -1.41 18.06
CA SER A 70 8.98 -1.14 16.92
C SER A 70 8.96 0.34 16.54
N ALA A 71 10.10 0.87 16.11
CA ALA A 71 10.18 2.23 15.58
C ALA A 71 9.22 2.37 14.38
N LEU A 72 8.50 3.50 14.32
CA LEU A 72 7.62 3.78 13.21
C LEU A 72 8.42 4.34 12.02
N PRO A 73 7.99 4.09 10.78
CA PRO A 73 8.61 4.68 9.61
C PRO A 73 8.25 6.16 9.52
N ASP A 74 9.27 7.01 9.65
CA ASP A 74 9.15 8.46 9.48
C ASP A 74 8.73 8.83 8.04
N ARG A 75 8.19 10.03 7.81
CA ARG A 75 7.81 10.52 6.47
C ARG A 75 8.89 10.34 5.42
N THR A 76 10.15 10.56 5.78
CA THR A 76 11.29 10.39 4.87
C THR A 76 11.47 8.94 4.44
N THR A 77 11.17 7.98 5.32
CA THR A 77 11.24 6.54 5.01
C THR A 77 10.14 6.14 4.03
N ILE A 78 8.92 6.65 4.24
CA ILE A 78 7.78 6.45 3.36
C ILE A 78 8.07 7.07 1.98
N MET A 79 8.56 8.31 1.96
CA MET A 79 8.95 9.03 0.75
C MET A 79 10.05 8.30 -0.04
N ASN A 80 11.09 7.80 0.63
CA ASN A 80 12.18 7.05 -0.03
C ASN A 80 11.66 5.77 -0.70
N PHE A 81 10.72 5.08 -0.08
CA PHE A 81 10.08 3.90 -0.68
C PHE A 81 9.25 4.27 -1.91
N ARG A 82 8.49 5.36 -1.84
CA ARG A 82 7.74 5.85 -3.01
C ARG A 82 8.67 6.20 -4.17
N HIS A 83 9.77 6.90 -3.91
CA HIS A 83 10.77 7.21 -4.94
C HIS A 83 11.39 5.95 -5.54
N LEU A 84 11.67 4.92 -4.75
CA LEU A 84 12.16 3.62 -5.26
C LEU A 84 11.15 2.98 -6.23
N LEU A 85 9.86 3.00 -5.88
CA LEU A 85 8.80 2.47 -6.76
C LEU A 85 8.61 3.30 -8.04
N GLU A 86 8.74 4.63 -7.94
CA GLU A 86 8.66 5.56 -9.07
C GLU A 86 9.85 5.39 -10.03
N GLN A 87 11.08 5.31 -9.48
CA GLN A 87 12.32 5.14 -10.25
C GLN A 87 12.31 3.88 -11.11
N HIS A 88 11.79 2.77 -10.57
CA HIS A 88 11.72 1.50 -11.28
C HIS A 88 10.40 1.29 -12.04
N GLN A 89 9.52 2.30 -12.08
CA GLN A 89 8.19 2.25 -12.72
C GLN A 89 7.31 1.09 -12.21
N LEU A 90 7.63 0.57 -11.02
CA LEU A 90 6.97 -0.55 -10.38
C LEU A 90 5.60 -0.17 -9.85
N ALA A 91 5.40 1.11 -9.50
CA ALA A 91 4.10 1.61 -9.06
C ALA A 91 2.99 1.27 -10.08
N ARG A 92 3.28 1.41 -11.38
CA ARG A 92 2.31 1.12 -12.47
C ARG A 92 2.05 -0.37 -12.61
N GLN A 93 3.07 -1.21 -12.47
CA GLN A 93 2.93 -2.67 -12.55
C GLN A 93 2.19 -3.24 -11.33
N LEU A 94 2.56 -2.79 -10.13
CA LEU A 94 1.88 -3.15 -8.88
C LEU A 94 0.41 -2.76 -8.91
N PHE A 95 0.10 -1.60 -9.50
CA PHE A 95 -1.27 -1.15 -9.66
C PHE A 95 -2.08 -2.05 -10.59
N THR A 96 -1.51 -2.51 -11.70
CA THR A 96 -2.14 -3.53 -12.56
C THR A 96 -2.42 -4.81 -11.78
N PHE A 97 -1.48 -5.26 -10.94
CA PHE A 97 -1.68 -6.44 -10.08
C PHE A 97 -2.66 -6.22 -8.93
N LEU A 98 -2.87 -4.99 -8.47
CA LEU A 98 -3.87 -4.64 -7.44
C LEU A 98 -5.27 -4.48 -8.06
N CYS A 99 -5.38 -3.78 -9.17
CA CYS A 99 -6.65 -3.47 -9.82
C CYS A 99 -7.24 -4.67 -10.55
N GLN A 100 -6.45 -5.55 -11.17
CA GLN A 100 -7.00 -6.66 -11.94
C GLN A 100 -7.77 -7.69 -11.07
N PRO A 101 -7.25 -8.12 -9.90
CA PRO A 101 -8.00 -8.95 -8.95
C PRO A 101 -9.14 -8.18 -8.27
N LEU A 102 -8.94 -6.90 -7.94
CA LEU A 102 -9.99 -6.09 -7.30
C LEU A 102 -11.18 -5.84 -8.24
N ILE A 103 -10.95 -5.53 -9.51
CA ILE A 103 -12.00 -5.40 -10.53
C ILE A 103 -12.74 -6.73 -10.70
N GLN A 104 -12.02 -7.85 -10.75
CA GLN A 104 -12.62 -9.19 -10.85
C GLN A 104 -13.44 -9.55 -9.59
N PHE A 105 -12.91 -9.25 -8.40
CA PHE A 105 -13.59 -9.49 -7.12
C PHE A 105 -14.82 -8.58 -6.96
N MET A 106 -14.74 -7.33 -7.40
CA MET A 106 -15.86 -6.39 -7.43
C MET A 106 -16.93 -6.81 -8.44
N PHE A 107 -16.54 -7.35 -9.61
CA PHE A 107 -17.47 -7.91 -10.59
C PHE A 107 -18.19 -9.15 -10.03
N GLN A 108 -17.48 -9.99 -9.28
CA GLN A 108 -18.07 -11.16 -8.62
C GLN A 108 -19.00 -10.78 -7.46
N ARG A 109 -18.70 -9.68 -6.74
CA ARG A 109 -19.50 -9.19 -5.60
C ARG A 109 -20.64 -8.25 -5.96
N GLN A 110 -20.75 -7.78 -7.20
CA GLN A 110 -21.93 -7.01 -7.64
C GLN A 110 -23.23 -7.84 -7.65
N ILE A 111 -23.13 -9.17 -7.49
CA ILE A 111 -24.29 -10.06 -7.28
C ILE A 111 -24.72 -10.11 -5.80
N ASP A 112 -23.82 -9.81 -4.85
CA ASP A 112 -24.09 -9.93 -3.41
C ASP A 112 -24.05 -8.56 -2.72
N ASN A 113 -25.25 -7.99 -2.64
CA ASN A 113 -25.65 -6.77 -1.96
C ASN A 113 -25.05 -6.63 -0.53
N ILE A 114 -23.85 -6.05 -0.40
CA ILE A 114 -23.27 -5.67 0.91
C ILE A 114 -22.83 -4.21 0.89
N VAL A 115 -23.49 -3.46 1.78
CA VAL A 115 -23.19 -2.08 2.18
C VAL A 115 -21.74 -1.98 2.65
N ILE A 116 -20.88 -1.37 1.85
CA ILE A 116 -19.58 -0.85 2.27
C ILE A 116 -19.64 0.66 2.12
N GLY A 117 -19.42 1.38 3.24
CA GLY A 117 -19.61 2.82 3.38
C GLY A 117 -18.78 3.72 2.44
N PRO A 118 -18.92 5.04 2.58
CA PRO A 118 -18.66 6.06 1.55
C PRO A 118 -17.19 6.27 1.14
N CYS A 119 -16.25 5.43 1.57
CA CYS A 119 -14.88 5.42 1.06
C CYS A 119 -14.76 4.88 -0.38
N HIS A 120 -15.84 4.30 -0.94
CA HIS A 120 -15.78 3.55 -2.20
C HIS A 120 -15.89 4.42 -3.48
N SER A 121 -16.56 5.58 -3.43
CA SER A 121 -16.83 6.35 -4.65
C SER A 121 -15.60 7.11 -5.16
N ARG A 122 -14.72 7.54 -4.26
CA ARG A 122 -13.54 8.34 -4.63
C ARG A 122 -12.38 7.46 -5.12
N PHE A 123 -12.26 6.22 -4.63
CA PHE A 123 -11.18 5.33 -5.05
C PHE A 123 -11.34 4.92 -6.53
N LEU A 124 -12.54 4.48 -6.95
CA LEU A 124 -12.80 4.16 -8.36
C LEU A 124 -12.80 5.40 -9.27
N SER A 125 -13.36 6.52 -8.81
CA SER A 125 -13.37 7.78 -9.57
C SER A 125 -11.96 8.32 -9.82
N THR A 126 -11.05 8.24 -8.85
CA THR A 126 -9.67 8.73 -9.01
C THR A 126 -8.85 7.76 -9.86
N CYS A 127 -9.06 6.45 -9.74
CA CYS A 127 -8.43 5.45 -10.63
C CYS A 127 -8.85 5.64 -12.10
N PHE A 128 -10.08 6.05 -12.35
CA PHE A 128 -10.62 6.26 -13.70
C PHE A 128 -10.33 7.66 -14.26
N GLN A 129 -10.31 8.71 -13.43
CA GLN A 129 -10.09 10.10 -13.87
C GLN A 129 -8.63 10.55 -13.89
N ALA A 130 -7.73 9.94 -13.10
CA ALA A 130 -6.31 10.30 -13.13
C ALA A 130 -5.57 9.78 -14.38
N TRP A 131 -6.27 9.10 -15.29
CA TRP A 131 -5.70 8.36 -16.41
C TRP A 131 -6.59 8.37 -17.68
N GLY A 132 -7.35 9.46 -17.85
CA GLY A 132 -7.86 9.91 -19.14
C GLY A 132 -6.99 11.06 -19.67
#